data_AF-A0A1R4H3P7-F1
#
_entry.id   AF-A0A1R4H3P7-F1
#
_cell.length_a   1.000
_cell.length_b   1.000
_cell.length_c   1.000
_cell.angle_alpha   90.00
_cell.angle_beta   90.00
_cell.angle_gamma   90.00
#
_symmetry.space_group_name_H-M   'P 1'
#
loop_
_entity.id
_entity.type
_entity.pdbx_description
1 polymer ?
#
loop_
_entity_poly.entity_id
_entity_poly.type
_entity_poly.pdbx_seq_one_letter_code
_entity_poly.pdbx_strand_id
1 'polypeptide(L)'
;MTANQHHIVLVAAALENSPEPGFPASLDFVIPVVSADPKGNTIQPHWKTNQEVIAAPGVEILTTAPGNGYDFLSGSSLAAAHVSGVAALLLQYQPGLEPMMVKSVLKQTGRSKTSNQPEGSPFPILIDACHALAALGAAVDCL
;
A
#
# COMPACT_ATOMS: atom_id res chain seq x y z
N MET A 1 -4.91 3.18 24.42
CA MET A 1 -5.81 3.71 23.38
C MET A 1 -5.06 3.61 22.06
N THR A 2 -5.52 2.81 21.11
CA THR A 2 -4.83 2.61 19.82
C THR A 2 -5.49 3.44 18.72
N ALA A 3 -4.72 3.96 17.76
CA ALA A 3 -5.23 4.84 16.70
C ALA A 3 -6.37 4.20 15.87
N ASN A 4 -6.33 2.88 15.69
CA ASN A 4 -7.38 2.11 15.03
C ASN A 4 -8.75 2.22 15.73
N GLN A 5 -8.79 2.41 17.06
CA GLN A 5 -10.03 2.61 17.81
C GLN A 5 -10.66 3.99 17.60
N HIS A 6 -9.94 4.90 16.95
CA HIS A 6 -10.40 6.25 16.58
C HIS A 6 -10.60 6.38 15.06
N HIS A 7 -10.80 5.26 14.36
CA HIS A 7 -11.01 5.21 12.90
C HIS A 7 -9.86 5.81 12.07
N ILE A 8 -8.62 5.72 12.58
CA ILE A 8 -7.43 6.17 11.86
C ILE A 8 -6.83 5.01 11.09
N VAL A 9 -6.64 5.18 9.77
CA VAL A 9 -5.91 4.25 8.92
C VAL A 9 -4.41 4.39 9.18
N LEU A 10 -3.74 3.26 9.46
CA LEU A 10 -2.29 3.23 9.65
C LEU A 10 -1.62 2.53 8.47
N VAL A 11 -0.70 3.25 7.83
CA VAL A 11 0.12 2.76 6.71
C VAL A 11 1.57 2.86 7.14
N ALA A 12 2.36 1.80 6.93
CA ALA A 12 3.76 1.79 7.32
C ALA A 12 4.64 1.15 6.25
N ALA A 13 5.80 1.77 6.02
CA ALA A 13 6.88 1.17 5.27
C ALA A 13 7.35 -0.10 6.00
N ALA A 14 7.45 -1.21 5.26
CA ALA A 14 7.93 -2.47 5.80
C ALA A 14 9.40 -2.70 5.45
N LEU A 15 10.05 -3.55 6.25
CA LEU A 15 11.42 -4.00 6.02
C LEU A 15 11.46 -5.07 4.93
N GLU A 16 11.96 -4.69 3.76
CA GLU A 16 11.95 -5.53 2.55
C GLU A 16 13.04 -6.61 2.56
N ASN A 17 14.15 -6.36 3.27
CA ASN A 17 15.31 -7.26 3.36
C ASN A 17 15.44 -7.92 4.75
N SER A 18 14.32 -8.26 5.37
CA SER A 18 14.22 -8.76 6.75
C SER A 18 13.30 -9.99 6.82
N PRO A 19 13.48 -10.91 7.78
CA PRO A 19 12.55 -12.02 8.00
C PRO A 19 11.20 -11.60 8.62
N GLU A 20 11.06 -10.31 8.97
CA GLU A 20 9.83 -9.74 9.52
C GLU A 20 9.57 -8.33 8.95
N PRO A 21 8.30 -7.88 8.87
CA PRO A 21 7.93 -6.56 8.34
C PRO A 21 8.53 -5.39 9.11
N GLY A 22 8.94 -5.60 10.36
CA GLY A 22 9.38 -4.55 11.28
C GLY A 22 8.20 -3.85 11.96
N PHE A 23 8.49 -3.13 13.05
CA PHE A 23 7.48 -2.34 13.76
C PHE A 23 7.36 -0.93 13.15
N PRO A 24 6.13 -0.38 12.98
CA PRO A 24 4.83 -0.95 13.34
C PRO A 24 4.15 -1.76 12.21
N ALA A 25 4.83 -1.99 11.08
CA ALA A 25 4.27 -2.70 9.92
C ALA A 25 3.80 -4.14 10.23
N SER A 26 4.39 -4.80 11.23
CA SER A 26 4.05 -6.15 11.69
C SER A 26 2.75 -6.24 12.49
N LEU A 27 2.08 -5.13 12.79
CA LEU A 27 0.82 -5.13 13.52
C LEU A 27 -0.36 -5.38 12.56
N ASP A 28 -1.29 -6.27 12.93
CA ASP A 28 -2.40 -6.69 12.07
C ASP A 28 -3.28 -5.55 11.54
N PHE A 29 -3.46 -4.50 12.35
CA PHE A 29 -4.26 -3.32 12.00
C PHE A 29 -3.49 -2.29 11.18
N VAL A 30 -2.19 -2.50 10.94
CA VAL A 30 -1.37 -1.65 10.06
C VAL A 30 -1.36 -2.24 8.67
N ILE A 31 -1.31 -1.38 7.66
CA ILE A 31 -1.12 -1.73 6.25
C ILE A 31 0.39 -1.71 5.98
N PRO A 32 1.07 -2.88 5.89
CA PRO A 32 2.48 -2.93 5.53
C PRO A 32 2.66 -2.66 4.04
N VAL A 33 3.65 -1.85 3.70
CA VAL A 33 3.92 -1.44 2.32
C VAL A 33 5.36 -1.73 1.92
N VAL A 34 5.55 -2.31 0.73
CA VAL A 34 6.84 -2.55 0.09
C VAL A 34 6.97 -1.77 -1.21
N SER A 35 8.19 -1.63 -1.70
CA SER A 35 8.52 -0.87 -2.90
C SER A 35 8.31 -1.69 -4.16
N ALA A 36 7.67 -1.08 -5.16
CA ALA A 36 7.66 -1.55 -6.53
C ALA A 36 8.58 -0.67 -7.40
N ASP A 37 9.26 -1.29 -8.35
CA ASP A 37 10.01 -0.61 -9.40
C ASP A 37 9.09 -0.01 -10.49
N PRO A 38 9.61 0.83 -11.40
CA PRO A 38 8.81 1.41 -12.48
C PRO A 38 8.14 0.40 -13.43
N LYS A 39 8.60 -0.86 -13.43
CA LYS A 39 7.99 -1.97 -14.18
C LYS A 39 6.96 -2.74 -13.35
N GLY A 40 6.69 -2.31 -12.12
CA GLY A 40 5.81 -2.98 -11.16
C GLY A 40 6.40 -4.29 -10.60
N ASN A 41 7.73 -4.50 -10.69
CA ASN A 41 8.37 -5.60 -9.99
C ASN A 41 8.54 -5.23 -8.52
N THR A 42 8.37 -6.20 -7.65
CA THR A 42 8.52 -6.05 -6.20
C THR A 42 9.53 -7.06 -5.70
N ILE A 43 10.27 -6.72 -4.65
CA ILE A 43 11.00 -7.74 -3.89
C ILE A 43 9.95 -8.49 -3.06
N GLN A 44 9.88 -9.81 -3.22
CA GLN A 44 9.05 -10.61 -2.33
C GLN A 44 9.74 -10.67 -0.96
N PRO A 45 9.11 -10.12 0.10
CA PRO A 45 9.70 -10.23 1.42
C PRO A 45 9.67 -11.69 1.90
N HIS A 46 10.77 -12.16 2.49
CA HIS A 46 10.87 -13.49 3.09
C HIS A 46 10.32 -13.52 4.52
N TRP A 47 9.13 -12.95 4.72
CA TRP A 47 8.53 -12.88 6.05
C TRP A 47 8.01 -14.24 6.48
N LYS A 48 8.20 -14.58 7.77
CA LYS A 48 7.66 -15.81 8.36
C LYS A 48 6.14 -15.74 8.61
N THR A 49 5.54 -14.58 8.39
CA THR A 49 4.13 -14.29 8.63
C THR A 49 3.34 -14.39 7.33
N ASN A 50 2.10 -14.89 7.38
CA ASN A 50 1.16 -14.85 6.25
C ASN A 50 0.48 -13.46 6.11
N GLN A 51 1.14 -12.40 6.58
CA GLN A 51 0.59 -11.06 6.52
C GLN A 51 0.58 -10.58 5.08
N GLU A 52 -0.61 -10.32 4.55
CA GLU A 52 -0.77 -9.75 3.21
C GLU A 52 -0.15 -8.35 3.15
N VAL A 53 0.56 -8.09 2.06
CA VAL A 53 1.39 -6.90 1.87
C VAL A 53 1.00 -6.15 0.61
N ILE A 54 0.96 -4.83 0.69
CA ILE A 54 0.69 -3.96 -0.46
C ILE A 54 2.00 -3.45 -1.02
N ALA A 55 2.14 -3.46 -2.34
CA ALA A 55 3.22 -2.79 -3.03
C ALA A 55 2.73 -1.49 -3.66
N ALA A 56 3.61 -0.49 -3.70
CA ALA A 56 3.37 0.76 -4.41
C ALA A 56 4.69 1.31 -4.96
N PRO A 57 4.65 2.27 -5.91
CA PRO A 57 5.85 2.87 -6.47
C PRO A 57 6.79 3.38 -5.37
N GLY A 58 7.99 2.83 -5.32
CA GLY A 58 8.97 3.14 -4.28
C GLY A 58 10.41 3.19 -4.78
N VAL A 59 10.67 2.95 -6.07
CA VAL A 59 12.01 3.02 -6.66
C VAL A 59 12.03 4.12 -7.71
N GLU A 60 13.08 4.94 -7.69
CA GLU A 60 13.28 6.07 -8.61
C GLU A 60 12.06 7.01 -8.66
N ILE A 61 11.56 7.41 -7.47
CA ILE A 61 10.42 8.30 -7.33
C ILE A 61 10.91 9.75 -7.30
N LEU A 62 10.44 10.56 -8.25
CA LEU A 62 10.63 12.01 -8.22
C LEU A 62 9.83 12.61 -7.06
N THR A 63 10.51 13.28 -6.14
CA THR A 63 9.89 13.90 -4.96
C THR A 63 10.51 15.26 -4.64
N THR A 64 9.85 16.01 -3.77
CA THR A 64 10.34 17.30 -3.27
C THR A 64 11.55 17.10 -2.35
N ALA A 65 12.56 17.94 -2.53
CA ALA A 65 13.75 17.99 -1.68
C ALA A 65 13.91 19.39 -1.05
N PRO A 66 14.63 19.51 0.09
CA PRO A 66 14.91 20.80 0.71
C PRO A 66 15.50 21.84 -0.26
N GLY A 67 15.24 23.12 0.00
CA GLY A 67 15.75 24.20 -0.85
C GLY A 67 14.98 24.42 -2.15
N ASN A 68 13.67 24.13 -2.17
CA ASN A 68 12.81 24.20 -3.37
C ASN A 68 13.29 23.29 -4.51
N GLY A 69 13.92 22.17 -4.17
CA GLY A 69 14.48 21.21 -5.12
C GLY A 69 13.56 20.02 -5.37
N TYR A 70 13.99 19.19 -6.32
CA TYR A 70 13.43 17.88 -6.58
C TYR A 70 14.58 16.87 -6.69
N ASP A 71 14.33 15.64 -6.28
CA ASP A 71 15.29 14.54 -6.39
C ASP A 71 14.59 13.21 -6.63
N PHE A 72 15.32 12.23 -7.13
CA PHE A 72 14.88 10.85 -7.28
C PHE A 72 15.31 10.02 -6.08
N LEU A 73 14.35 9.59 -5.28
CA LEU A 73 14.60 8.77 -4.09
C LEU A 73 13.98 7.38 -4.24
N SER A 74 14.56 6.42 -3.52
CA SER A 74 14.05 5.05 -3.46
C SER A 74 13.87 4.61 -2.00
N GLY A 75 12.77 3.92 -1.71
CA GLY A 75 12.46 3.30 -0.42
C GLY A 75 10.97 3.07 -0.21
N SER A 76 10.65 2.10 0.65
CA SER A 76 9.27 1.75 0.98
C SER A 76 8.52 2.87 1.72
N SER A 77 9.22 3.88 2.23
CA SER A 77 8.61 5.11 2.75
C SER A 77 7.88 5.91 1.66
N LEU A 78 8.40 5.95 0.44
CA LEU A 78 7.75 6.59 -0.70
C LEU A 78 6.55 5.75 -1.17
N ALA A 79 6.68 4.42 -1.15
CA ALA A 79 5.57 3.53 -1.43
C ALA A 79 4.43 3.69 -0.40
N ALA A 80 4.77 3.79 0.89
CA ALA A 80 3.80 4.04 1.96
C ALA A 80 3.07 5.39 1.78
N ALA A 81 3.76 6.43 1.29
CA ALA A 81 3.14 7.70 0.95
C ALA A 81 2.09 7.56 -0.16
N HIS A 82 2.38 6.80 -1.22
CA HIS A 82 1.39 6.50 -2.28
C HIS A 82 0.16 5.79 -1.72
N VAL A 83 0.35 4.73 -0.93
CA VAL A 83 -0.77 3.99 -0.31
C VAL A 83 -1.60 4.88 0.62
N SER A 84 -0.93 5.76 1.39
CA SER A 84 -1.61 6.74 2.25
C SER A 84 -2.46 7.71 1.44
N GLY A 85 -1.98 8.17 0.29
CA GLY A 85 -2.73 9.01 -0.64
C GLY A 85 -3.99 8.32 -1.16
N VAL A 86 -3.88 7.05 -1.58
CA VAL A 86 -5.06 6.28 -2.03
C VAL A 86 -6.05 6.08 -0.88
N ALA A 87 -5.58 5.71 0.31
CA ALA A 87 -6.44 5.59 1.49
C ALA A 87 -7.18 6.90 1.80
N ALA A 88 -6.51 8.05 1.68
CA ALA A 88 -7.12 9.36 1.85
C ALA A 88 -8.22 9.64 0.81
N LEU A 89 -8.02 9.23 -0.45
CA LEU A 89 -9.06 9.35 -1.49
C LEU A 89 -10.29 8.49 -1.18
N LEU A 90 -10.10 7.25 -0.70
CA LEU A 90 -11.21 6.40 -0.27
C LEU A 90 -12.00 7.01 0.89
N LEU A 91 -11.29 7.54 1.89
CA LEU A 91 -11.90 8.24 3.02
C LEU A 91 -12.57 9.56 2.60
N GLN A 92 -12.04 10.27 1.61
CA GLN A 92 -12.69 11.46 1.06
C GLN A 92 -14.01 11.10 0.38
N TYR A 93 -14.02 10.02 -0.40
CA TYR A 93 -15.21 9.55 -1.09
C TYR A 93 -16.26 8.98 -0.11
N GLN A 94 -15.81 8.25 0.92
CA GLN A 94 -16.66 7.67 1.95
C GLN A 94 -16.09 7.94 3.36
N PRO A 95 -16.42 9.10 3.99
CA PRO A 95 -15.83 9.54 5.27
C PRO A 95 -16.05 8.64 6.50
N GLY A 96 -16.95 7.66 6.43
CA GLY A 96 -17.22 6.68 7.48
C GLY A 96 -16.60 5.30 7.25
N LEU A 97 -15.69 5.17 6.29
CA LEU A 97 -15.09 3.88 5.95
C LEU A 97 -14.15 3.40 7.07
N GLU A 98 -14.45 2.24 7.64
CA GLU A 98 -13.65 1.66 8.72
C GLU A 98 -12.21 1.34 8.25
N PRO A 99 -11.17 1.50 9.09
CA PRO A 99 -9.79 1.26 8.67
C PRO A 99 -9.53 -0.15 8.12
N MET A 100 -10.17 -1.16 8.69
CA MET A 100 -10.10 -2.53 8.19
C MET A 100 -10.76 -2.69 6.81
N MET A 101 -11.81 -1.92 6.53
CA MET A 101 -12.44 -1.90 5.21
C MET A 101 -11.56 -1.19 4.19
N VAL A 102 -10.90 -0.08 4.56
CA VAL A 102 -9.88 0.57 3.73
C VAL A 102 -8.78 -0.42 3.36
N LYS A 103 -8.21 -1.13 4.36
CA LYS A 103 -7.22 -2.19 4.12
C LYS A 103 -7.77 -3.28 3.20
N SER A 104 -9.02 -3.69 3.37
CA SER A 104 -9.65 -4.73 2.54
C SER A 104 -9.82 -4.28 1.08
N VAL A 105 -10.33 -3.07 0.84
CA VAL A 105 -10.55 -2.52 -0.50
C VAL A 105 -9.22 -2.39 -1.24
N LEU A 106 -8.23 -1.72 -0.63
CA LEU A 106 -6.90 -1.56 -1.22
C LEU A 106 -6.26 -2.91 -1.58
N LYS A 107 -6.56 -3.95 -0.79
CA LYS A 107 -6.06 -5.30 -1.06
C LYS A 107 -6.77 -5.98 -2.23
N GLN A 108 -8.10 -5.98 -2.20
CA GLN A 108 -8.90 -6.71 -3.19
C GLN A 108 -8.80 -6.11 -4.60
N THR A 109 -8.55 -4.81 -4.69
CA THR A 109 -8.47 -4.10 -5.98
C THR A 109 -7.04 -3.96 -6.50
N GLY A 110 -6.05 -4.43 -5.75
CA GLY A 110 -4.65 -4.41 -6.17
C GLY A 110 -4.42 -5.30 -7.40
N ARG A 111 -3.53 -4.87 -8.30
CA ARG A 111 -3.18 -5.63 -9.49
C ARG A 111 -2.13 -6.69 -9.16
N SER A 112 -2.43 -7.95 -9.47
CA SER A 112 -1.42 -9.01 -9.49
C SER A 112 -0.69 -8.99 -10.84
N LYS A 113 0.64 -8.96 -10.82
CA LYS A 113 1.44 -9.06 -12.05
C LYS A 113 1.45 -10.48 -12.65
N THR A 114 0.97 -11.48 -11.92
CA THR A 114 0.91 -12.86 -12.39
C THR A 114 -0.54 -13.34 -12.37
N SER A 115 -1.08 -13.59 -13.57
CA SER A 115 -2.48 -13.97 -13.81
C SER A 115 -2.89 -15.33 -13.23
N ASN A 116 -1.95 -16.08 -12.65
CA ASN A 116 -2.13 -17.43 -12.12
C ASN A 116 -1.69 -17.56 -10.65
N GLN A 117 -1.80 -16.50 -9.84
CA GLN A 117 -1.50 -16.64 -8.41
C GLN A 117 -2.69 -17.27 -7.67
N PRO A 118 -2.47 -18.32 -6.87
CA PRO A 118 -3.50 -18.81 -5.97
C PRO A 118 -3.88 -17.71 -4.96
N GLU A 119 -5.16 -17.65 -4.59
CA GLU A 119 -5.63 -16.81 -3.50
C GLU A 119 -4.81 -17.11 -2.22
N GLY A 120 -4.33 -16.07 -1.55
CA GLY A 120 -3.43 -16.21 -0.39
C GLY A 120 -1.93 -16.30 -0.73
N SER A 121 -1.54 -16.04 -1.98
CA SER A 121 -0.14 -15.93 -2.36
C SER A 121 0.56 -14.77 -1.62
N PRO A 122 1.76 -14.97 -1.04
CA PRO A 122 2.48 -13.92 -0.31
C PRO A 122 3.14 -12.89 -1.25
N PHE A 123 2.82 -12.89 -2.54
CA PHE A 123 3.32 -11.87 -3.46
C PHE A 123 2.61 -10.54 -3.22
N PRO A 124 3.35 -9.43 -3.11
CA PRO A 124 2.76 -8.12 -2.97
C PRO A 124 1.82 -7.79 -4.14
N ILE A 125 0.66 -7.26 -3.80
CA ILE A 125 -0.30 -6.72 -4.77
C ILE A 125 0.03 -5.26 -5.06
N LEU A 126 0.06 -4.86 -6.33
CA LEU A 126 0.36 -3.49 -6.68
C LEU A 126 -0.88 -2.61 -6.49
N ILE A 127 -0.75 -1.50 -5.76
CA ILE A 127 -1.86 -0.58 -5.48
C ILE A 127 -2.51 -0.06 -6.77
N ASP A 128 -3.84 0.01 -6.78
CA ASP A 128 -4.64 0.55 -7.88
C ASP A 128 -5.73 1.48 -7.34
N ALA A 129 -5.52 2.78 -7.46
CA ALA A 129 -6.43 3.79 -6.93
C ALA A 129 -7.77 3.83 -7.67
N CYS A 130 -7.76 3.57 -8.99
CA CYS A 130 -8.96 3.65 -9.80
C CYS A 130 -9.90 2.50 -9.45
N HIS A 131 -9.40 1.27 -9.46
CA HIS A 131 -10.19 0.10 -9.07
C HIS A 131 -10.62 0.17 -7.60
N ALA A 132 -9.80 0.74 -6.71
CA ALA A 132 -10.17 0.95 -5.31
C ALA A 132 -11.38 1.91 -5.16
N LEU A 133 -11.40 3.02 -5.91
CA LEU A 133 -12.53 3.95 -5.92
C LEU A 133 -13.76 3.34 -6.60
N ALA A 134 -13.57 2.63 -7.73
CA ALA A 134 -14.66 1.93 -8.42
C ALA A 134 -15.32 0.88 -7.53
N ALA A 135 -14.56 0.17 -6.69
CA ALA A 135 -15.08 -0.81 -5.73
C ALA A 135 -15.96 -0.18 -4.63
N LEU A 136 -15.81 1.13 -4.37
CA LEU A 136 -16.72 1.90 -3.52
C LEU A 136 -17.91 2.49 -4.30
N GLY A 137 -18.01 2.23 -5.60
CA GLY A 137 -19.08 2.73 -6.47
C GLY A 137 -18.82 4.14 -7.03
N ALA A 138 -17.59 4.65 -6.96
CA ALA A 138 -17.25 5.89 -7.63
C ALA A 138 -17.36 5.73 -9.16
N ALA A 139 -17.94 6.71 -9.83
CA ALA A 139 -17.96 6.76 -11.29
C ALA A 139 -16.57 7.21 -11.80
N VAL A 140 -15.69 6.24 -12.05
CA VAL A 140 -14.33 6.45 -12.58
C VAL A 140 -14.11 5.54 -13.78
N ASP A 141 -13.46 6.06 -14.82
CA ASP A 141 -13.06 5.29 -15.99
C ASP A 141 -11.60 4.82 -15.82
N CYS A 142 -11.42 3.53 -15.51
CA CYS A 142 -10.11 2.93 -15.38
C CYS A 142 -9.61 2.48 -16.77
N LEU A 143 -8.43 2.95 -17.17
CA LEU A 143 -7.77 2.63 -18.45
C LEU A 143 -6.97 1.33 -18.39
#